data_AF-A0AA43Q946-F1
#
_entry.id   AF-A0AA43Q946-F1
#
_cell.length_a   1.000
_cell.length_b   1.000
_cell.length_c   1.000
_cell.angle_alpha   90.00
_cell.angle_beta   90.00
_cell.angle_gamma   90.00
#
_symmetry.space_group_name_H-M   'P 1'
#
loop_
_entity.id
_entity.type
_entity.pdbx_description
1 polymer ?
#
loop_
_entity_poly.entity_id
_entity_poly.type
_entity_poly.pdbx_seq_one_letter_code
_entity_poly.pdbx_strand_id
1 'polypeptide(L)'
;MLVKSFTDDFAWEVQEQLVDGYFDTTKPMSTAEFLVQQANLLLEHERKIKSIQDKQVETDVRIAETRSEVSRIEKTAENAFQAASAALRHKFGESGYYTIVAFCSKHGFDADLSEAKIRGIQARQLSLSMGKDIMKIPDERWGKVNSYHESVLHKVFVDKLKL
;
A
#
# COMPACT_ATOMS: atom_id res chain seq x y z
N MET A 1 46.99 44.71 -39.92
CA MET A 1 45.93 43.84 -40.46
C MET A 1 46.61 42.53 -40.84
N LEU A 2 46.44 41.48 -40.04
CA LEU A 2 46.99 40.15 -40.32
C LEU A 2 46.10 39.49 -41.37
N VAL A 3 46.54 39.51 -42.62
CA VAL A 3 45.94 38.68 -43.67
C VAL A 3 46.47 37.27 -43.44
N LYS A 4 45.65 36.40 -42.82
CA LYS A 4 45.91 34.96 -42.77
C LYS A 4 45.92 34.44 -44.21
N SER A 5 47.05 33.88 -44.65
CA SER A 5 47.15 33.28 -45.98
C SER A 5 46.22 32.06 -46.06
N PHE A 6 45.46 31.98 -47.15
CA PHE A 6 44.48 30.95 -47.48
C PHE A 6 45.12 29.60 -47.84
N THR A 7 46.12 29.18 -47.06
CA THR A 7 47.02 28.05 -47.36
C THR A 7 47.13 27.06 -46.22
N ASP A 8 46.24 27.15 -45.22
CA ASP A 8 46.16 26.23 -44.09
C ASP A 8 45.27 25.04 -44.48
N ASP A 9 45.60 23.82 -44.05
CA ASP A 9 44.86 22.61 -44.44
C ASP A 9 43.37 22.70 -44.06
N PHE A 10 43.07 23.40 -42.96
CA PHE A 10 41.72 23.69 -42.52
C PHE A 10 40.93 24.60 -43.48
N ALA A 11 41.61 25.52 -44.17
CA ALA A 11 40.96 26.39 -45.15
C ALA A 11 40.51 25.61 -46.38
N TRP A 12 41.26 24.59 -46.79
CA TRP A 12 40.88 23.68 -47.88
C TRP A 12 39.69 22.80 -47.51
N GLU A 13 39.65 22.27 -46.29
CA GLU A 13 38.56 21.42 -45.80
C GLU A 13 37.23 22.19 -45.69
N VAL A 14 37.28 23.42 -45.17
CA VAL A 14 36.11 24.32 -45.14
C VAL A 14 35.68 24.70 -46.55
N GLN A 15 36.61 24.93 -47.46
CA GLN A 15 36.29 25.26 -48.84
C GLN A 15 35.65 24.07 -49.57
N GLU A 16 36.15 22.85 -49.36
CA GLU A 16 35.56 21.62 -49.91
C GLU A 16 34.13 21.43 -49.40
N GLN A 17 33.87 21.58 -48.09
CA GLN A 17 32.51 21.50 -47.54
C GLN A 17 31.56 22.57 -48.09
N LEU A 18 32.05 23.80 -48.31
CA LEU A 18 31.25 24.88 -48.89
C LEU A 18 31.00 24.67 -50.39
N VAL A 19 31.99 24.17 -51.13
CA VAL A 19 31.87 23.82 -52.54
C VAL A 19 30.90 22.66 -52.68
N ASP A 20 31.05 21.61 -51.88
CA ASP A 20 30.14 20.48 -51.83
C ASP A 20 28.73 20.96 -51.51
N GLY A 21 28.53 21.77 -50.46
CA GLY A 21 27.19 22.28 -50.12
C GLY A 21 26.58 23.27 -51.13
N TYR A 22 27.40 24.06 -51.84
CA TYR A 22 26.94 25.05 -52.82
C TYR A 22 26.66 24.43 -54.19
N PHE A 23 27.46 23.43 -54.59
CA PHE A 23 27.30 22.69 -55.84
C PHE A 23 26.59 21.35 -55.65
N ASP A 24 26.15 21.00 -54.43
CA ASP A 24 25.30 19.83 -54.22
C ASP A 24 23.99 20.04 -54.98
N THR A 25 23.89 19.39 -56.13
CA THR A 25 22.72 19.43 -57.00
C THR A 25 21.66 18.43 -56.55
N THR A 26 21.54 18.15 -55.25
CA THR A 26 20.40 17.40 -54.73
C THR A 26 19.16 18.15 -55.17
N LYS A 27 18.39 17.54 -56.08
CA LYS A 27 17.22 18.16 -56.69
C LYS A 27 16.29 18.60 -55.55
N PRO A 28 16.06 19.91 -55.35
CA PRO A 28 15.16 20.35 -54.31
C PRO A 28 13.80 19.75 -54.62
N MET A 29 13.23 19.06 -53.63
CA MET A 29 11.98 18.34 -53.80
C MET A 29 10.92 19.31 -54.36
N SER A 30 10.29 18.91 -55.46
CA SER A 30 9.25 19.73 -56.09
C SER A 30 8.11 19.97 -55.11
N THR A 31 7.39 21.08 -55.24
CA THR A 31 6.19 21.36 -54.43
C THR A 31 5.19 20.21 -54.48
N ALA A 32 5.04 19.54 -55.64
CA ALA A 32 4.19 18.37 -55.79
C ALA A 32 4.74 17.13 -55.04
N GLU A 33 6.05 16.88 -55.13
CA GLU A 33 6.71 15.77 -54.41
C GLU A 33 6.62 15.98 -52.88
N PHE A 34 6.74 17.23 -52.42
CA PHE A 34 6.56 17.59 -51.01
C PHE A 34 5.15 17.34 -50.50
N LEU A 35 4.13 17.68 -51.29
CA LEU A 35 2.74 17.39 -50.94
C LEU A 35 2.48 15.88 -50.87
N VAL A 36 3.03 15.10 -51.79
CA VAL A 36 2.93 13.63 -51.75
C VAL A 36 3.61 13.07 -50.49
N GLN A 37 4.79 13.58 -50.12
CA GLN A 37 5.47 13.16 -48.90
C GLN A 37 4.63 13.46 -47.66
N GLN A 38 4.08 14.67 -47.55
CA GLN A 38 3.20 15.03 -46.42
C GLN A 38 1.94 14.15 -46.37
N ALA A 39 1.32 13.87 -47.52
CA ALA A 39 0.15 13.01 -47.58
C ALA A 39 0.46 11.58 -47.08
N ASN A 40 1.62 11.03 -47.48
CA ASN A 40 2.07 9.72 -47.00
C ASN A 40 2.29 9.72 -45.48
N LEU A 41 2.93 10.77 -44.94
CA LEU A 41 3.15 10.93 -43.51
C LEU A 41 1.82 10.99 -42.73
N LEU A 42 0.83 11.74 -43.25
CA LEU A 42 -0.50 11.83 -42.63
C LEU A 42 -1.21 10.47 -42.59
N LEU A 43 -1.13 9.68 -43.66
CA LEU A 43 -1.69 8.33 -43.69
C LEU A 43 -1.02 7.39 -42.67
N GLU A 44 0.30 7.50 -42.51
CA GLU A 44 1.02 6.76 -41.48
C GLU A 44 0.60 7.16 -40.06
N HIS A 45 0.45 8.47 -39.82
CA HIS A 45 -0.06 8.97 -38.54
C HIS A 45 -1.48 8.50 -38.27
N GLU A 46 -2.39 8.53 -39.24
CA GLU A 46 -3.76 8.07 -39.09
C GLU A 46 -3.80 6.59 -38.68
N ARG A 47 -3.01 5.74 -39.35
CA ARG A 47 -2.88 4.32 -39.01
C ARG A 47 -2.33 4.12 -37.60
N LYS A 48 -1.31 4.89 -37.22
CA LYS A 48 -0.70 4.82 -35.88
C LYS A 48 -1.67 5.26 -34.79
N ILE A 49 -2.40 6.37 -35.01
CA ILE A 49 -3.42 6.88 -34.08
C ILE A 49 -4.51 5.83 -33.88
N LYS A 50 -5.01 5.22 -34.97
CA LYS A 50 -6.01 4.16 -34.88
C LYS A 50 -5.52 2.97 -34.04
N SER A 51 -4.29 2.49 -34.30
CA SER A 51 -3.72 1.39 -33.52
C SER A 51 -3.56 1.75 -32.02
N ILE A 52 -3.20 2.98 -31.71
CA ILE A 52 -3.09 3.46 -30.33
C ILE A 52 -4.48 3.52 -29.67
N GLN A 53 -5.48 4.02 -30.38
CA GLN A 53 -6.86 4.07 -29.89
C GLN A 53 -7.40 2.66 -29.61
N ASP A 54 -7.16 1.70 -30.51
CA ASP A 54 -7.60 0.31 -30.31
C ASP A 54 -6.94 -0.30 -29.06
N LYS A 55 -5.64 -0.06 -28.86
CA LYS A 55 -4.92 -0.50 -27.65
C LYS A 55 -5.45 0.18 -26.39
N GLN A 56 -5.80 1.47 -26.47
CA GLN A 56 -6.36 2.20 -25.33
C GLN A 56 -7.69 1.58 -24.88
N VAL A 57 -8.59 1.29 -25.83
CA VAL A 57 -9.87 0.63 -25.54
C VAL A 57 -9.64 -0.73 -24.91
N GLU A 58 -8.70 -1.53 -25.43
CA GLU A 58 -8.35 -2.82 -24.84
C GLU A 58 -7.81 -2.68 -23.41
N THR A 59 -6.94 -1.70 -23.15
CA THR A 59 -6.44 -1.45 -21.79
C THR A 59 -7.55 -1.01 -20.86
N ASP A 60 -8.51 -0.20 -21.31
CA ASP A 60 -9.62 0.27 -20.49
C ASP A 60 -10.55 -0.89 -20.08
N VAL A 61 -10.80 -1.84 -21.00
CA VAL A 61 -11.55 -3.07 -20.71
C VAL A 61 -10.82 -3.90 -19.64
N ARG A 62 -9.51 -4.15 -19.80
CA ARG A 62 -8.72 -4.91 -18.82
C ARG A 62 -8.68 -4.21 -17.46
N ILE A 63 -8.60 -2.88 -17.43
CA ILE A 63 -8.65 -2.10 -16.19
C ILE A 63 -10.01 -2.27 -15.51
N ALA A 64 -11.12 -2.23 -16.27
CA ALA A 64 -12.45 -2.42 -15.71
C ALA A 64 -12.63 -3.83 -15.11
N GLU A 65 -12.17 -4.87 -15.80
CA GLU A 65 -12.16 -6.24 -15.31
C GLU A 65 -11.33 -6.37 -14.02
N THR A 66 -10.09 -5.87 -14.04
CA THR A 66 -9.19 -5.89 -12.88
C THR A 66 -9.82 -5.19 -11.67
N ARG A 67 -10.44 -4.02 -11.87
CA ARG A 67 -11.15 -3.30 -10.80
C ARG A 67 -12.29 -4.12 -10.21
N SER A 68 -13.03 -4.85 -11.05
CA SER A 68 -14.10 -5.72 -10.60
C SER A 68 -13.58 -6.89 -9.74
N GLU A 69 -12.45 -7.49 -10.14
CA GLU A 69 -11.81 -8.57 -9.40
C GLU A 69 -11.25 -8.09 -8.06
N VAL A 70 -10.55 -6.96 -8.05
CA VAL A 70 -10.04 -6.33 -6.83
C VAL A 70 -11.19 -6.08 -5.85
N SER A 71 -12.32 -5.55 -6.30
CA SER A 71 -13.48 -5.33 -5.42
C SER A 71 -14.04 -6.63 -4.82
N ARG A 72 -14.00 -7.74 -5.56
CA ARG A 72 -14.43 -9.05 -5.03
C ARG A 72 -13.44 -9.56 -3.99
N ILE A 73 -12.14 -9.44 -4.25
CA ILE A 73 -11.08 -9.85 -3.33
C ILE A 73 -11.12 -9.03 -2.05
N GLU A 74 -11.33 -7.72 -2.14
CA GLU A 74 -11.47 -6.86 -0.96
C GLU A 74 -12.64 -7.29 -0.08
N LYS A 75 -13.80 -7.60 -0.68
CA LYS A 75 -14.96 -8.09 0.07
C LYS A 75 -14.71 -9.44 0.73
N THR A 76 -14.05 -10.37 0.05
CA THR A 76 -13.74 -11.68 0.64
C THR A 76 -12.70 -11.56 1.75
N ALA A 77 -11.68 -10.72 1.56
CA ALA A 77 -10.67 -10.43 2.57
C ALA A 77 -11.29 -9.78 3.81
N GLU A 78 -12.17 -8.79 3.64
CA GLU A 78 -12.88 -8.14 4.75
C GLU A 78 -13.74 -9.14 5.52
N ASN A 79 -14.53 -9.97 4.81
CA ASN A 79 -15.34 -11.00 5.45
C ASN A 79 -14.49 -12.02 6.22
N ALA A 80 -13.35 -12.45 5.65
CA ALA A 80 -12.42 -13.36 6.31
C ALA A 80 -11.79 -12.72 7.55
N PHE A 81 -11.41 -11.45 7.48
CA PHE A 81 -10.88 -10.70 8.61
C PHE A 81 -11.91 -10.54 9.73
N GLN A 82 -13.16 -10.20 9.40
CA GLN A 82 -14.24 -10.09 10.38
C GLN A 82 -14.54 -11.44 11.03
N ALA A 83 -14.56 -12.54 10.27
CA ALA A 83 -14.74 -13.88 10.82
C ALA A 83 -13.58 -14.28 11.75
N ALA A 84 -12.34 -14.00 11.36
CA ALA A 84 -11.16 -14.27 12.18
C ALA A 84 -11.17 -13.44 13.47
N SER A 85 -11.50 -12.14 13.39
CA SER A 85 -11.57 -11.26 14.55
C SER A 85 -12.69 -11.65 15.50
N ALA A 86 -13.86 -12.06 14.99
CA ALA A 86 -14.96 -12.59 15.79
C ALA A 86 -14.57 -13.90 16.50
N ALA A 87 -13.87 -14.80 15.81
CA ALA A 87 -13.37 -16.04 16.41
C ALA A 87 -12.34 -15.78 17.51
N LEU A 88 -11.42 -14.83 17.30
CA LEU A 88 -10.45 -14.40 18.30
C LEU A 88 -11.14 -13.77 19.51
N ARG A 89 -12.11 -12.87 19.30
CA ARG A 89 -12.90 -12.26 20.38
C ARG A 89 -13.65 -13.31 21.20
N HIS A 90 -14.21 -14.32 20.54
CA HIS A 90 -14.88 -15.41 21.25
C HIS A 90 -13.91 -16.22 22.12
N LYS A 91 -12.70 -16.50 21.63
CA LYS A 91 -11.70 -17.31 22.37
C LYS A 91 -10.97 -16.54 23.46
N PHE A 92 -10.59 -15.29 23.19
CA PHE A 92 -9.66 -14.53 24.03
C PHE A 92 -10.26 -13.25 24.63
N GLY A 93 -11.52 -12.93 24.32
CA GLY A 93 -12.17 -11.70 24.75
C GLY A 93 -11.80 -10.48 23.90
N GLU A 94 -12.24 -9.30 24.32
CA GLU A 94 -11.85 -8.05 23.65
C GLU A 94 -10.43 -7.61 24.02
N SER A 95 -9.81 -6.88 23.10
CA SER A 95 -8.51 -6.24 23.33
C SER A 95 -8.57 -5.33 24.57
N GLY A 96 -7.56 -5.44 25.45
CA GLY A 96 -7.49 -4.67 26.69
C GLY A 96 -8.27 -5.27 27.87
N TYR A 97 -8.90 -6.43 27.69
CA TYR A 97 -9.51 -7.19 28.78
C TYR A 97 -8.75 -8.49 29.04
N TYR A 98 -8.49 -8.76 30.31
CA TYR A 98 -7.75 -9.94 30.73
C TYR A 98 -8.47 -10.62 31.90
N THR A 99 -8.36 -11.94 31.98
CA THR A 99 -8.66 -12.65 33.22
C THR A 99 -7.53 -12.40 34.23
N ILE A 100 -7.80 -12.63 35.52
CA ILE A 100 -6.79 -12.46 36.58
C ILE A 100 -5.53 -13.29 36.28
N VAL A 101 -5.72 -14.55 35.85
CA VAL A 101 -4.63 -15.47 35.51
C VAL A 101 -3.88 -15.02 34.26
N ALA A 102 -4.60 -14.57 33.21
CA ALA A 102 -3.97 -14.08 31.99
C ALA A 102 -3.12 -12.82 32.26
N PHE A 103 -3.59 -11.92 33.13
CA PHE A 103 -2.84 -10.74 33.54
C PHE A 103 -1.59 -11.08 34.36
N CYS A 104 -1.71 -12.03 35.31
CA CYS A 104 -0.55 -12.52 36.06
C CYS A 104 0.50 -13.13 35.12
N SER A 105 0.08 -13.97 34.18
CA SER A 105 0.98 -14.57 33.19
C SER A 105 1.67 -13.52 32.31
N LYS A 106 0.92 -12.51 31.82
CA LYS A 106 1.46 -11.40 31.02
C LYS A 106 2.55 -10.61 31.77
N HIS A 107 2.38 -10.39 33.07
CA HIS A 107 3.31 -9.60 33.89
C HIS A 107 4.33 -10.45 34.68
N GLY A 108 4.34 -11.77 34.50
CA GLY A 108 5.28 -12.67 35.16
C GLY A 108 5.03 -12.86 36.66
N PHE A 109 3.78 -12.73 37.11
CA PHE A 109 3.40 -12.99 38.51
C PHE A 109 3.01 -14.46 38.71
N ASP A 110 3.45 -15.04 39.84
CA ASP A 110 2.95 -16.34 40.29
C ASP A 110 1.46 -16.25 40.62
N ALA A 111 0.65 -17.03 39.91
CA ALA A 111 -0.79 -17.04 40.05
C ALA A 111 -1.23 -18.16 41.00
N ASP A 112 -1.23 -17.88 42.31
CA ASP A 112 -1.91 -18.76 43.27
C ASP A 112 -3.44 -18.69 43.08
N LEU A 113 -4.12 -19.83 43.18
CA LEU A 113 -5.56 -19.94 42.96
C LEU A 113 -6.36 -19.16 44.02
N SER A 114 -5.88 -19.14 45.27
CA SER A 114 -6.56 -18.44 46.36
C SER A 114 -6.40 -16.93 46.19
N GLU A 115 -5.18 -16.49 45.86
CA GLU A 115 -4.92 -15.09 45.55
C GLU A 115 -5.71 -14.60 44.33
N ALA A 116 -5.78 -15.41 43.27
CA ALA A 116 -6.53 -15.09 42.06
C ALA A 116 -8.04 -14.89 42.35
N LYS A 117 -8.63 -15.70 43.24
CA LYS A 117 -10.03 -15.53 43.67
C LYS A 117 -10.24 -14.21 44.40
N ILE A 118 -9.37 -13.87 45.35
CA ILE A 118 -9.46 -12.64 46.14
C ILE A 118 -9.35 -11.41 45.21
N ARG A 119 -8.33 -11.40 44.35
CA ARG A 119 -8.14 -10.32 43.36
C ARG A 119 -9.27 -10.25 42.35
N GLY A 120 -9.88 -11.38 41.98
CA GLY A 120 -11.08 -11.42 41.14
C GLY A 120 -12.30 -10.73 41.76
N ILE A 121 -12.49 -10.89 43.08
CA ILE A 121 -13.55 -10.18 43.82
C ILE A 121 -13.28 -8.68 43.84
N GLN A 122 -12.04 -8.27 44.12
CA GLN A 122 -11.63 -6.86 44.11
C GLN A 122 -11.79 -6.23 42.73
N ALA A 123 -11.34 -6.91 41.67
CA ALA A 123 -11.47 -6.45 40.29
C ALA A 123 -12.94 -6.28 39.90
N ARG A 124 -13.83 -7.18 40.33
CA ARG A 124 -15.28 -7.04 40.11
C ARG A 124 -15.84 -5.78 40.77
N GLN A 125 -15.53 -5.54 42.03
CA GLN A 125 -16.00 -4.35 42.75
C GLN A 125 -15.45 -3.07 42.10
N LEU A 126 -14.17 -3.07 41.74
CA LEU A 126 -13.51 -1.92 41.15
C LEU A 126 -14.06 -1.62 39.73
N SER A 127 -14.28 -2.64 38.91
CA SER A 127 -14.95 -2.50 37.60
C SER A 127 -16.31 -1.83 37.72
N LEU A 128 -17.14 -2.27 38.68
CA LEU A 128 -18.46 -1.68 38.92
C LEU A 128 -18.34 -0.21 39.36
N SER A 129 -17.42 0.10 40.28
CA SER A 129 -17.20 1.48 40.74
C SER A 129 -16.70 2.43 39.63
N MET A 130 -15.93 1.90 38.67
CA MET A 130 -15.38 2.66 37.55
C MET A 130 -16.31 2.67 36.32
N GLY A 131 -17.50 2.06 36.40
CA GLY A 131 -18.42 1.94 35.27
C GLY A 131 -17.83 1.17 34.08
N LYS A 132 -16.97 0.18 34.34
CA LYS A 132 -16.35 -0.66 33.32
C LYS A 132 -17.06 -1.99 33.21
N ASP A 133 -17.27 -2.44 31.98
CA ASP A 133 -17.92 -3.71 31.70
C ASP A 133 -17.08 -4.89 32.20
N ILE A 134 -17.77 -5.99 32.50
CA ILE A 134 -17.16 -7.26 32.89
C ILE A 134 -17.61 -8.30 31.88
N MET A 135 -16.66 -8.77 31.07
CA MET A 135 -16.95 -9.78 30.05
C MET A 135 -16.68 -11.18 30.57
N LYS A 136 -17.38 -12.17 30.01
CA LYS A 136 -17.17 -13.59 30.33
C LYS A 136 -16.50 -14.30 29.17
N ILE A 137 -15.34 -14.88 29.42
CA ILE A 137 -14.55 -15.62 28.44
C ILE A 137 -14.66 -17.12 28.78
N PRO A 138 -14.82 -18.01 27.78
CA PRO A 138 -14.77 -19.44 28.00
C PRO A 138 -13.39 -19.88 28.49
N ASP A 139 -13.35 -20.72 29.53
CA ASP A 139 -12.13 -21.28 30.09
C ASP A 139 -12.28 -22.81 30.19
N GLU A 140 -11.25 -23.56 29.80
CA GLU A 140 -11.29 -25.03 29.77
C GLU A 140 -11.44 -25.67 31.16
N ARG A 141 -10.84 -25.05 32.18
CA ARG A 141 -10.83 -25.60 33.55
C ARG A 141 -12.06 -25.19 34.35
N TRP A 142 -12.56 -23.98 34.12
CA TRP A 142 -13.61 -23.36 34.94
C TRP A 142 -14.87 -22.98 34.16
N GLY A 143 -14.97 -23.37 32.89
CA GLY A 143 -16.12 -23.16 32.03
C GLY A 143 -16.24 -21.73 31.50
N LYS A 144 -16.51 -20.76 32.38
CA LYS A 144 -16.57 -19.33 32.05
C LYS A 144 -15.97 -18.50 33.16
N VAL A 145 -15.01 -17.65 32.81
CA VAL A 145 -14.28 -16.79 33.75
C VAL A 145 -14.49 -15.33 33.38
N ASN A 146 -14.54 -14.47 34.39
CA ASN A 146 -14.66 -13.03 34.18
C ASN A 146 -13.33 -12.44 33.69
N SER A 147 -13.46 -11.46 32.81
CA SER A 147 -12.37 -10.64 32.29
C SER A 147 -12.64 -9.18 32.58
N TYR A 148 -11.57 -8.46 32.89
CA TYR A 148 -11.60 -7.10 33.40
C TYR A 148 -10.68 -6.23 32.56
N HIS A 149 -11.03 -4.95 32.43
CA HIS A 149 -10.22 -4.00 31.68
C HIS A 149 -8.86 -3.81 32.34
N GLU A 150 -7.81 -3.63 31.53
CA GLU A 150 -6.42 -3.49 31.96
C GLU A 150 -6.25 -2.39 33.02
N SER A 151 -6.95 -1.26 32.90
CA SER A 151 -6.90 -0.19 33.92
C SER A 151 -7.39 -0.60 35.30
N VAL A 152 -8.36 -1.53 35.36
CA VAL A 152 -8.89 -2.06 36.63
C VAL A 152 -7.87 -3.03 37.22
N LEU A 153 -7.29 -3.89 36.38
CA LEU A 153 -6.30 -4.87 36.80
C LEU A 153 -5.02 -4.20 37.30
N HIS A 154 -4.53 -3.17 36.62
CA HIS A 154 -3.39 -2.38 37.11
C HIS A 154 -3.63 -1.84 38.52
N LYS A 155 -4.83 -1.32 38.81
CA LYS A 155 -5.20 -0.84 40.15
C LYS A 155 -5.29 -1.96 41.20
N VAL A 156 -5.76 -3.14 40.81
CA VAL A 156 -5.85 -4.32 41.70
C VAL A 156 -4.46 -4.91 41.99
N PHE A 157 -3.51 -4.75 41.07
CA PHE A 157 -2.15 -5.27 41.17
C PHE A 157 -1.09 -4.19 41.47
N VAL A 158 -1.49 -3.01 41.97
CA VAL A 158 -0.57 -1.90 42.35
C VAL A 158 0.54 -2.38 43.29
N ASP A 159 0.23 -3.32 44.18
CA ASP A 159 1.15 -3.90 45.15
C ASP A 159 2.27 -4.76 44.51
N LYS A 160 2.00 -5.36 43.34
CA LYS A 160 2.94 -6.24 42.61
C LYS A 160 3.60 -5.56 41.41
N LEU A 161 2.95 -4.53 40.85
CA LEU A 161 3.50 -3.68 39.81
C LEU A 161 4.47 -2.69 40.48
N LYS A 162 5.74 -3.06 40.57
CA LYS A 162 6.81 -2.13 40.93
C LYS A 162 6.83 -1.00 39.89
N LEU A 163 6.26 0.15 40.23
CA LEU A 163 6.50 1.43 39.56
C LEU A 163 7.88 1.96 39.97
#